data_AF-A0A925JHE3-F1
#
_entry.id   AF-A0A925JHE3-F1
#
_cell.length_a   1.000
_cell.length_b   1.000
_cell.length_c   1.000
_cell.angle_alpha   90.00
_cell.angle_beta   90.00
_cell.angle_gamma   90.00
#
_symmetry.space_group_name_H-M   'P 1'
#
loop_
_entity.id
_entity.type
_entity.pdbx_description
1 polymer ?
#
loop_
_entity_poly.entity_id
_entity_poly.type
_entity_poly.pdbx_seq_one_letter_code
_entity_poly.pdbx_strand_id
1 'polypeptide(L)'
;MKKYLLFLIPSLLLYACGVKEQAEQLQALEKCTYEIASADSVYIAGTDINTLLTPEGLNLLQTPKLAFSYLQQKMPVKAVLNLKITNNGTEEAGINQFEYKVMIKETQLLSGFINQKISVSANGGTSIVPVKVDRDIYALISDAGNQQAISNFLNTNSEKNVVIIFKIKPAFIIGTEVIQYPDYISITREVKNTTLLAYLKKNN
;
A
#
# COMPACT_ATOMS: atom_id res chain seq x y z
N MET A 1 -56.91 -27.63 -6.77
CA MET A 1 -56.35 -26.37 -7.33
C MET A 1 -55.78 -25.53 -6.20
N LYS A 2 -54.54 -25.04 -6.38
CA LYS A 2 -53.89 -23.88 -5.72
C LYS A 2 -53.96 -23.79 -4.19
N LYS A 3 -52.86 -24.08 -3.49
CA LYS A 3 -52.55 -23.47 -2.18
C LYS A 3 -51.09 -23.68 -1.69
N TYR A 4 -50.08 -23.60 -2.56
CA TYR A 4 -48.66 -23.61 -2.12
C TYR A 4 -47.79 -22.67 -2.96
N LEU A 5 -48.19 -21.39 -3.08
CA LEU A 5 -47.41 -20.40 -3.82
C LEU A 5 -47.28 -19.07 -3.06
N LEU A 6 -46.89 -19.11 -1.78
CA LEU A 6 -46.61 -17.88 -1.04
C LEU A 6 -45.62 -18.05 0.13
N PHE A 7 -44.48 -18.73 -0.08
CA PHE A 7 -43.43 -18.75 0.95
C PHE A 7 -42.00 -18.85 0.39
N LEU A 8 -41.69 -18.10 -0.67
CA LEU A 8 -40.35 -18.08 -1.26
C LEU A 8 -39.88 -16.65 -1.67
N ILE A 9 -40.22 -15.63 -0.86
CA ILE A 9 -39.86 -14.23 -1.13
C ILE A 9 -39.20 -13.47 0.06
N PRO A 10 -39.11 -13.94 1.34
CA PRO A 10 -38.41 -13.14 2.35
C PRO A 10 -36.88 -13.24 2.30
N SER A 11 -36.30 -14.24 1.63
CA SER A 11 -34.85 -14.49 1.70
C SER A 11 -34.01 -13.58 0.79
N LEU A 12 -34.56 -13.00 -0.29
CA LEU A 12 -33.78 -12.12 -1.19
C LEU A 12 -33.52 -10.71 -0.62
N LEU A 13 -34.33 -10.23 0.33
CA LEU A 13 -34.20 -8.87 0.86
C LEU A 13 -33.04 -8.71 1.86
N LEU A 14 -32.59 -9.80 2.50
CA LEU A 14 -31.49 -9.77 3.47
C LEU A 14 -30.11 -9.67 2.82
N TYR A 15 -29.96 -10.11 1.56
CA TYR A 15 -28.68 -10.07 0.84
C TYR A 15 -28.34 -8.68 0.27
N ALA A 16 -29.35 -7.84 0.01
CA ALA A 16 -29.15 -6.53 -0.60
C ALA A 16 -28.52 -5.50 0.35
N CYS A 17 -28.76 -5.58 1.66
CA CYS A 17 -28.21 -4.63 2.63
C CYS A 17 -26.68 -4.71 2.74
N GLY A 18 -26.11 -5.92 2.83
CA GLY A 18 -24.68 -6.09 3.09
C GLY A 18 -23.78 -5.66 1.93
N VAL A 19 -24.28 -5.68 0.69
CA VAL A 19 -23.52 -5.23 -0.48
C VAL A 19 -23.51 -3.71 -0.57
N LYS A 20 -24.66 -3.09 -0.31
CA LYS A 20 -24.78 -1.62 -0.30
C LYS A 20 -23.88 -1.01 0.77
N GLU A 21 -23.90 -1.55 1.98
CA GLU A 21 -23.08 -1.08 3.09
C GLU A 21 -21.57 -1.21 2.78
N GLN A 22 -21.13 -2.33 2.20
CA GLN A 22 -19.73 -2.50 1.79
C GLN A 22 -19.31 -1.51 0.69
N ALA A 23 -20.21 -1.19 -0.24
CA ALA A 23 -19.95 -0.19 -1.27
C ALA A 23 -19.86 1.22 -0.69
N GLU A 24 -20.75 1.58 0.25
CA GLU A 24 -20.72 2.86 0.97
C GLU A 24 -19.44 2.99 1.81
N GLN A 25 -19.04 1.93 2.52
CA GLN A 25 -17.80 1.88 3.30
C GLN A 25 -16.55 2.07 2.42
N LEU A 26 -16.53 1.46 1.24
CA LEU A 26 -15.43 1.67 0.29
C LEU A 26 -15.40 3.10 -0.23
N GLN A 27 -16.55 3.66 -0.61
CA GLN A 27 -16.63 5.06 -1.06
C GLN A 27 -16.21 6.06 0.02
N ALA A 28 -16.52 5.77 1.29
CA ALA A 28 -16.02 6.56 2.41
C ALA A 28 -14.50 6.41 2.58
N LEU A 29 -13.96 5.21 2.37
CA LEU A 29 -12.52 4.96 2.39
C LEU A 29 -11.77 5.74 1.31
N GLU A 30 -12.30 5.85 0.09
CA GLU A 30 -11.71 6.67 -0.98
C GLU A 30 -11.53 8.14 -0.57
N LYS A 31 -12.43 8.65 0.28
CA LYS A 31 -12.44 10.04 0.77
C LYS A 31 -11.60 10.27 2.03
N CYS A 32 -11.03 9.22 2.61
CA CYS A 32 -10.19 9.34 3.79
C CYS A 32 -8.87 10.06 3.49
N THR A 33 -8.27 10.63 4.53
CA THR A 33 -6.90 11.16 4.48
C THR A 33 -5.92 10.05 4.86
N TYR A 34 -4.77 10.01 4.17
CA TYR A 34 -3.77 8.98 4.33
C TYR A 34 -2.42 9.61 4.65
N GLU A 35 -1.79 9.15 5.72
CA GLU A 35 -0.50 9.63 6.21
C GLU A 35 0.41 8.43 6.50
N ILE A 36 1.70 8.55 6.17
CA ILE A 36 2.68 7.56 6.64
C ILE A 36 2.98 7.90 8.11
N ALA A 37 2.65 6.99 9.03
CA ALA A 37 2.95 7.14 10.45
C ALA A 37 4.41 6.77 10.74
N SER A 38 4.85 5.63 10.20
CA SER A 38 6.24 5.17 10.26
C SER A 38 6.54 4.15 9.16
N ALA A 39 7.82 3.85 8.97
CA ALA A 39 8.30 2.78 8.11
C ALA A 39 9.28 1.94 8.92
N ASP A 40 8.84 0.79 9.45
CA ASP A 40 9.58 -0.04 10.38
C ASP A 40 10.30 -1.18 9.66
N SER A 41 11.39 -1.68 10.27
CA SER A 41 12.08 -2.90 9.84
C SER A 41 12.43 -2.92 8.34
N VAL A 42 13.04 -1.83 7.86
CA VAL A 42 13.37 -1.66 6.44
C VAL A 42 14.72 -2.30 6.11
N TYR A 43 14.70 -3.41 5.39
CA TYR A 43 15.86 -4.19 5.01
C TYR A 43 15.94 -4.40 3.50
N ILE A 44 17.15 -4.37 2.94
CA ILE A 44 17.46 -4.73 1.56
C ILE A 44 18.46 -5.88 1.59
N ALA A 45 18.12 -7.02 0.99
CA ALA A 45 18.86 -8.27 1.10
C ALA A 45 19.25 -8.64 2.54
N GLY A 46 18.39 -8.31 3.50
CA GLY A 46 18.64 -8.51 4.93
C GLY A 46 19.74 -7.64 5.52
N THR A 47 20.04 -6.50 4.91
CA THR A 47 20.89 -5.41 5.44
C THR A 47 19.99 -4.23 5.77
N ASP A 48 20.14 -3.66 6.96
CA ASP A 48 19.32 -2.52 7.42
C ASP A 48 19.56 -1.30 6.52
N ILE A 49 18.49 -0.66 6.06
CA ILE A 49 18.59 0.50 5.15
C ILE A 49 19.38 1.65 5.76
N ASN A 50 19.36 1.82 7.09
CA ASN A 50 20.09 2.88 7.76
C ASN A 50 21.61 2.74 7.61
N THR A 51 22.11 1.50 7.45
CA THR A 51 23.53 1.26 7.18
C THR A 51 23.94 1.57 5.75
N LEU A 52 22.96 1.76 4.85
CA LEU A 52 23.16 1.97 3.42
C LEU A 52 22.94 3.43 3.00
N LEU A 53 22.29 4.23 3.86
CA LEU A 53 22.02 5.64 3.61
C LEU A 53 23.26 6.48 3.93
N THR A 54 23.78 7.17 2.92
CA THR A 54 24.83 8.18 3.03
C THR A 54 24.26 9.56 2.65
N PRO A 55 24.97 10.67 2.92
CA PRO A 55 24.54 11.99 2.44
C PRO A 55 24.34 12.04 0.91
N GLU A 56 25.09 11.23 0.17
CA GLU A 56 25.05 11.16 -1.30
C GLU A 56 23.87 10.33 -1.83
N GLY A 57 23.22 9.52 -0.98
CA GLY A 57 22.08 8.68 -1.33
C GLY A 57 22.20 7.26 -0.79
N LEU A 58 21.68 6.29 -1.53
CA LEU A 58 21.72 4.88 -1.15
C LEU A 58 22.95 4.19 -1.77
N ASN A 59 23.84 3.66 -0.94
CA ASN A 59 24.99 2.91 -1.45
C ASN A 59 24.77 1.38 -1.37
N LEU A 60 24.20 0.83 -2.44
CA LEU A 60 23.87 -0.59 -2.53
C LEU A 60 25.09 -1.51 -2.72
N LEU A 61 26.25 -1.00 -3.16
CA LEU A 61 27.42 -1.82 -3.49
C LEU A 61 28.49 -1.81 -2.40
N GLN A 62 28.31 -1.05 -1.32
CA GLN A 62 29.28 -0.98 -0.23
C GLN A 62 29.39 -2.25 0.62
N THR A 63 28.38 -3.12 0.60
CA THR A 63 28.41 -4.35 1.41
C THR A 63 28.59 -5.60 0.54
N PRO A 64 29.50 -6.53 0.91
CA PRO A 64 29.68 -7.79 0.18
C PRO A 64 28.37 -8.58 0.03
N LYS A 65 27.49 -8.52 1.03
CA LYS A 65 26.18 -9.18 1.02
C LYS A 65 25.26 -8.66 -0.07
N LEU A 66 25.16 -7.34 -0.24
CA LEU A 66 24.34 -6.74 -1.29
C LEU A 66 24.95 -6.98 -2.67
N ALA A 67 26.27 -6.87 -2.81
CA ALA A 67 26.95 -7.17 -4.06
C ALA A 67 26.69 -8.63 -4.50
N PHE A 68 26.81 -9.58 -3.59
CA PHE A 68 26.49 -10.99 -3.86
C PHE A 68 25.02 -11.20 -4.22
N SER A 69 24.10 -10.56 -3.48
CA SER A 69 22.66 -10.62 -3.75
C SER A 69 22.31 -10.04 -5.14
N TYR A 70 22.98 -8.95 -5.53
CA TYR A 70 22.85 -8.35 -6.85
C TYR A 70 23.39 -9.26 -7.97
N LEU A 71 24.56 -9.89 -7.76
CA LEU A 71 25.12 -10.88 -8.69
C LEU A 71 24.22 -12.11 -8.86
N GLN A 72 23.56 -12.54 -7.78
CA GLN A 72 22.54 -13.59 -7.80
C GLN A 72 21.21 -13.15 -8.41
N GLN A 73 21.08 -11.89 -8.83
CA GLN A 73 19.85 -11.32 -9.36
C GLN A 73 18.67 -11.40 -8.38
N LYS A 74 18.98 -11.31 -7.08
CA LYS A 74 18.00 -11.50 -6.01
C LYS A 74 18.16 -10.42 -4.95
N MET A 75 17.28 -9.42 -4.96
CA MET A 75 17.37 -8.25 -4.08
C MET A 75 16.08 -8.08 -3.29
N PRO A 76 15.85 -8.93 -2.26
CA PRO A 76 14.62 -8.88 -1.49
C PRO A 76 14.61 -7.68 -0.56
N VAL A 77 13.55 -6.88 -0.64
CA VAL A 77 13.22 -5.81 0.28
C VAL A 77 12.16 -6.27 1.24
N LYS A 78 12.36 -5.99 2.53
CA LYS A 78 11.37 -6.18 3.58
C LYS A 78 11.16 -4.85 4.31
N ALA A 79 9.91 -4.48 4.56
CA ALA A 79 9.55 -3.31 5.34
C ALA A 79 8.12 -3.45 5.89
N VAL A 80 7.81 -2.72 6.95
CA VAL A 80 6.44 -2.54 7.44
C VAL A 80 6.10 -1.05 7.40
N LEU A 81 5.23 -0.66 6.48
CA LEU A 81 4.75 0.71 6.38
C LEU A 81 3.49 0.86 7.22
N ASN A 82 3.54 1.67 8.27
CA ASN A 82 2.36 1.96 9.08
C ASN A 82 1.63 3.15 8.47
N LEU A 83 0.49 2.89 7.83
CA LEU A 83 -0.36 3.90 7.24
C LEU A 83 -1.42 4.34 8.24
N LYS A 84 -1.42 5.61 8.62
CA LYS A 84 -2.52 6.22 9.35
C LYS A 84 -3.60 6.66 8.36
N ILE A 85 -4.81 6.21 8.59
CA ILE A 85 -6.00 6.57 7.83
C ILE A 85 -6.90 7.39 8.76
N THR A 86 -7.36 8.54 8.28
CA THR A 86 -8.27 9.44 9.00
C THR A 86 -9.56 9.59 8.21
N ASN A 87 -10.70 9.28 8.81
CA ASN A 87 -12.01 9.41 8.19
C ASN A 87 -12.69 10.69 8.67
N ASN A 88 -12.70 11.72 7.82
CA ASN A 88 -13.38 12.99 8.11
C ASN A 88 -14.86 12.99 7.66
N GLY A 89 -15.36 11.88 7.12
CA GLY A 89 -16.74 11.72 6.68
C GLY A 89 -17.68 11.27 7.79
N THR A 90 -18.96 11.15 7.45
CA THR A 90 -20.04 10.74 8.37
C THR A 90 -20.33 9.25 8.36
N GLU A 91 -19.87 8.54 7.33
CA GLU A 91 -20.03 7.09 7.19
C GLU A 91 -18.77 6.35 7.64
N GLU A 92 -18.92 5.13 8.18
CA GLU A 92 -17.77 4.26 8.44
C GLU A 92 -17.05 3.96 7.12
N ALA A 93 -15.72 4.01 7.15
CA ALA A 93 -14.88 3.68 6.00
C ALA A 93 -14.25 2.31 6.20
N GLY A 94 -14.23 1.46 5.18
CA GLY A 94 -13.68 0.12 5.33
C GLY A 94 -13.47 -0.66 4.04
N ILE A 95 -12.61 -1.67 4.13
CA ILE A 95 -12.31 -2.61 3.05
C ILE A 95 -11.80 -3.92 3.66
N ASN A 96 -12.17 -5.07 3.07
CA ASN A 96 -11.78 -6.38 3.59
C ASN A 96 -10.50 -6.92 2.96
N GLN A 97 -10.46 -6.90 1.64
CA GLN A 97 -9.36 -7.45 0.86
C GLN A 97 -9.11 -6.55 -0.33
N PHE A 98 -7.85 -6.42 -0.73
CA PHE A 98 -7.52 -5.69 -1.95
C PHE A 98 -6.16 -6.07 -2.51
N GLU A 99 -6.07 -6.00 -3.83
CA GLU A 99 -4.79 -5.94 -4.51
C GLU A 99 -4.30 -4.49 -4.54
N TYR A 100 -2.98 -4.29 -4.53
CA TYR A 100 -2.41 -2.97 -4.66
C TYR A 100 -1.21 -2.94 -5.61
N LYS A 101 -0.94 -1.76 -6.16
CA LYS A 101 0.25 -1.43 -6.96
C LYS A 101 0.77 -0.06 -6.52
N VAL A 102 2.07 0.06 -6.31
CA VAL A 102 2.74 1.34 -6.10
C VAL A 102 3.40 1.73 -7.40
N MET A 103 3.13 2.94 -7.88
CA MET A 103 3.69 3.48 -9.11
C MET A 103 4.47 4.76 -8.82
N ILE A 104 5.54 4.99 -9.60
CA ILE A 104 6.11 6.33 -9.81
C ILE A 104 5.98 6.62 -11.30
N LYS A 105 5.30 7.71 -11.66
CA LYS A 105 4.88 7.97 -13.03
C LYS A 105 4.12 6.75 -13.59
N GLU A 106 4.61 6.14 -14.66
CA GLU A 106 4.03 4.95 -15.30
C GLU A 106 4.72 3.64 -14.88
N THR A 107 5.78 3.70 -14.09
CA THR A 107 6.56 2.54 -13.66
C THR A 107 5.95 1.93 -12.39
N GLN A 108 5.55 0.66 -12.46
CA GLN A 108 5.16 -0.11 -11.29
C GLN A 108 6.40 -0.47 -10.47
N LEU A 109 6.48 0.02 -9.24
CA LEU A 109 7.59 -0.32 -8.34
C LEU A 109 7.37 -1.66 -7.67
N LEU A 110 6.16 -1.88 -7.16
CA LEU A 110 5.78 -3.09 -6.45
C LEU A 110 4.26 -3.27 -6.47
N SER A 111 3.82 -4.48 -6.19
CA SER A 111 2.42 -4.85 -6.12
C SER A 111 2.18 -5.90 -5.05
N GLY A 112 0.94 -6.09 -4.61
CA GLY A 112 0.63 -7.12 -3.64
C GLY A 112 -0.85 -7.30 -3.36
N PHE A 113 -1.13 -8.08 -2.32
CA PHE A 113 -2.47 -8.40 -1.87
C PHE A 113 -2.53 -8.28 -0.35
N ILE A 114 -3.54 -7.59 0.15
CA ILE A 114 -3.83 -7.46 1.57
C ILE A 114 -5.13 -8.19 1.85
N ASN A 115 -5.08 -9.15 2.77
CA ASN A 115 -6.22 -9.90 3.26
C ASN A 115 -6.48 -9.55 4.73
N GLN A 116 -6.84 -8.30 4.98
CA GLN A 116 -7.06 -7.79 6.32
C GLN A 116 -8.18 -6.76 6.28
N LYS A 117 -9.18 -6.96 7.13
CA LYS A 117 -10.24 -5.97 7.33
C LYS A 117 -9.65 -4.67 7.89
N ILE A 118 -9.83 -3.60 7.15
CA ILE A 118 -9.61 -2.22 7.56
C ILE A 118 -10.99 -1.64 7.82
N SER A 119 -11.16 -1.03 8.99
CA SER A 119 -12.32 -0.23 9.35
C SER A 119 -11.83 1.02 10.07
N VAL A 120 -12.42 2.16 9.71
CA VAL A 120 -12.12 3.49 10.22
C VAL A 120 -13.44 4.17 10.53
N SER A 121 -13.70 4.35 11.82
CA SER A 121 -14.92 4.97 12.32
C SER A 121 -15.14 6.36 11.74
N ALA A 122 -16.41 6.73 11.57
CA ALA A 122 -16.81 8.06 11.11
C ALA A 122 -16.38 9.19 12.05
N ASN A 123 -16.60 10.43 11.62
CA ASN A 123 -16.51 11.66 12.42
C ASN A 123 -15.12 11.90 13.03
N GLY A 124 -14.06 11.74 12.23
CA GLY A 124 -12.68 11.97 12.63
C GLY A 124 -11.97 10.73 13.18
N GLY A 125 -12.57 9.54 13.05
CA GLY A 125 -11.94 8.29 13.46
C GLY A 125 -10.62 8.05 12.74
N THR A 126 -9.69 7.37 13.43
CA THR A 126 -8.38 7.04 12.89
C THR A 126 -8.04 5.58 13.07
N SER A 127 -7.26 5.02 12.14
CA SER A 127 -6.75 3.66 12.21
C SER A 127 -5.33 3.60 11.67
N ILE A 128 -4.49 2.73 12.24
CA ILE A 128 -3.13 2.48 11.75
C ILE A 128 -3.11 1.08 11.13
N VAL A 129 -2.81 1.04 9.84
CA VAL A 129 -2.76 -0.19 9.04
C VAL A 129 -1.31 -0.53 8.71
N PRO A 130 -0.78 -1.67 9.22
CA PRO A 130 0.56 -2.12 8.88
C PRO A 130 0.57 -2.81 7.51
N VAL A 131 1.19 -2.16 6.52
CA VAL A 131 1.39 -2.70 5.17
C VAL A 131 2.75 -3.38 5.08
N LYS A 132 2.77 -4.70 5.03
CA LYS A 132 3.99 -5.49 4.86
C LYS A 132 4.45 -5.45 3.40
N VAL A 133 5.67 -5.00 3.19
CA VAL A 133 6.37 -5.07 1.91
C VAL A 133 7.36 -6.22 2.00
N ASP A 134 7.26 -7.20 1.10
CA ASP A 134 8.22 -8.30 0.95
C ASP A 134 8.36 -8.61 -0.55
N ARG A 135 9.30 -7.97 -1.24
CA ARG A 135 9.41 -8.01 -2.71
C ARG A 135 10.84 -8.02 -3.18
N ASP A 136 11.10 -8.72 -4.28
CA ASP A 136 12.37 -8.61 -4.97
C ASP A 136 12.38 -7.37 -5.86
N ILE A 137 13.36 -6.49 -5.64
CA ILE A 137 13.51 -5.24 -6.40
C ILE A 137 14.62 -5.32 -7.45
N TYR A 138 15.21 -6.50 -7.71
CA TYR A 138 16.35 -6.62 -8.63
C TYR A 138 16.04 -6.00 -9.99
N ALA A 139 14.91 -6.36 -10.61
CA ALA A 139 14.49 -5.82 -11.90
C ALA A 139 14.34 -4.29 -11.90
N LEU A 140 13.96 -3.69 -10.76
CA LEU A 140 13.85 -2.24 -10.61
C LEU A 140 15.23 -1.59 -10.55
N ILE A 141 16.17 -2.15 -9.77
CA ILE A 141 17.49 -1.53 -9.55
C ILE A 141 18.55 -1.93 -10.57
N SER A 142 18.32 -2.99 -11.34
CA SER A 142 19.19 -3.41 -12.45
C SER A 142 19.03 -2.51 -13.68
N ASP A 143 17.91 -1.79 -13.76
CA ASP A 143 17.72 -0.75 -14.77
C ASP A 143 18.47 0.53 -14.36
N ALA A 144 19.40 0.98 -15.22
CA ALA A 144 20.26 2.12 -14.93
C ALA A 144 19.47 3.44 -14.77
N GLY A 145 18.38 3.62 -15.52
CA GLY A 145 17.53 4.81 -15.42
C GLY A 145 16.81 4.89 -14.08
N ASN A 146 16.24 3.78 -13.63
CA ASN A 146 15.63 3.65 -12.32
C ASN A 146 16.65 3.80 -11.19
N GLN A 147 17.83 3.20 -11.32
CA GLN A 147 18.91 3.35 -10.35
C GLN A 147 19.30 4.82 -10.18
N GLN A 148 19.50 5.55 -11.29
CA GLN A 148 19.82 6.96 -11.26
C GLN A 148 18.68 7.78 -10.65
N ALA A 149 17.43 7.49 -11.00
CA ALA A 149 16.27 8.19 -10.46
C ALA A 149 16.12 7.99 -8.94
N ILE A 150 16.30 6.76 -8.45
CA ILE A 150 16.26 6.42 -7.02
C ILE A 150 17.41 7.12 -6.29
N SER A 151 18.65 7.02 -6.80
CA SER A 151 19.82 7.66 -6.20
C SER A 151 19.65 9.18 -6.12
N ASN A 152 19.22 9.80 -7.23
CA ASN A 152 18.93 11.23 -7.28
C ASN A 152 17.88 11.63 -6.25
N PHE A 153 16.78 10.89 -6.14
CA PHE A 153 15.72 11.18 -5.18
C PHE A 153 16.22 11.09 -3.73
N LEU A 154 16.97 10.02 -3.40
CA LEU A 154 17.48 9.79 -2.04
C LEU A 154 18.66 10.70 -1.65
N ASN A 155 19.30 11.36 -2.60
CA ASN A 155 20.37 12.31 -2.33
C ASN A 155 19.88 13.49 -1.47
N THR A 156 20.62 13.80 -0.41
CA THR A 156 20.22 14.77 0.63
C THR A 156 20.63 16.21 0.37
N ASN A 157 21.40 16.47 -0.69
CA ASN A 157 21.95 17.80 -1.00
C ASN A 157 20.88 18.80 -1.47
N SER A 158 19.71 18.32 -1.86
CA SER A 158 18.57 19.16 -2.24
C SER A 158 17.25 18.47 -1.91
N GLU A 159 16.25 19.25 -1.53
CA GLU A 159 14.86 18.78 -1.40
C GLU A 159 14.33 18.42 -2.79
N LYS A 160 13.76 17.23 -2.90
CA LYS A 160 13.19 16.70 -4.14
C LYS A 160 11.85 16.07 -3.85
N ASN A 161 10.94 16.20 -4.81
CA ASN A 161 9.60 15.65 -4.71
C ASN A 161 9.40 14.57 -5.76
N VAL A 162 8.68 13.51 -5.39
CA VAL A 162 8.23 12.48 -6.31
C VAL A 162 6.75 12.22 -6.10
N VAL A 163 6.03 12.06 -7.20
CA VAL A 163 4.62 11.66 -7.16
C VAL A 163 4.55 10.14 -7.12
N ILE A 164 4.02 9.62 -6.02
CA ILE A 164 3.71 8.20 -5.84
C ILE A 164 2.22 8.01 -6.05
N ILE A 165 1.85 7.02 -6.88
CA ILE A 165 0.46 6.64 -7.10
C ILE A 165 0.26 5.25 -6.51
N PHE A 166 -0.57 5.17 -5.46
CA PHE A 166 -1.01 3.90 -4.90
C PHE A 166 -2.32 3.50 -5.54
N LYS A 167 -2.29 2.44 -6.34
CA LYS A 167 -3.48 1.87 -6.97
C LYS A 167 -3.99 0.72 -6.12
N ILE A 168 -5.27 0.75 -5.76
CA ILE A 168 -5.95 -0.28 -4.97
C ILE A 168 -7.07 -0.88 -5.81
N LYS A 169 -7.17 -2.21 -5.85
CA LYS A 169 -8.31 -2.94 -6.42
C LYS A 169 -9.00 -3.74 -5.32
N PRO A 170 -10.13 -3.23 -4.80
CA PRO A 170 -10.90 -3.91 -3.75
C PRO A 170 -11.45 -5.26 -4.17
N ALA A 171 -11.66 -6.12 -3.17
CA ALA A 171 -12.44 -7.33 -3.28
C ALA A 171 -13.47 -7.38 -2.14
N PHE A 172 -14.74 -7.54 -2.50
CA PHE A 172 -15.86 -7.67 -1.58
C PHE A 172 -16.20 -9.13 -1.35
N ILE A 173 -16.71 -9.44 -0.16
CA ILE A 173 -17.16 -10.78 0.17
C ILE A 173 -18.69 -10.77 0.23
N ILE A 174 -19.33 -11.60 -0.58
CA ILE A 174 -20.79 -11.77 -0.63
C ILE A 174 -21.10 -13.24 -0.38
N GLY A 175 -21.58 -13.56 0.84
CA GLY A 175 -21.73 -14.94 1.28
C GLY A 175 -20.37 -15.65 1.31
N THR A 176 -20.16 -16.61 0.41
CA THR A 176 -18.89 -17.33 0.23
C THR A 176 -18.10 -16.88 -1.00
N GLU A 177 -18.65 -15.98 -1.82
CA GLU A 177 -18.02 -15.52 -3.06
C GLU A 177 -17.23 -14.23 -2.84
N VAL A 178 -16.11 -14.10 -3.55
CA VAL A 178 -15.28 -12.89 -3.56
C VAL A 178 -15.49 -12.18 -4.89
N ILE A 179 -16.05 -10.98 -4.85
CA ILE A 179 -16.27 -10.13 -6.03
C ILE A 179 -15.21 -9.05 -6.08
N GLN A 180 -14.42 -9.03 -7.15
CA GLN A 180 -13.46 -7.96 -7.38
C GLN A 180 -14.17 -6.70 -7.88
N TYR A 181 -13.76 -5.55 -7.35
CA TYR A 181 -14.13 -4.25 -7.91
C TYR A 181 -13.61 -4.15 -9.35
N PRO A 182 -14.37 -3.55 -10.28
CA PRO A 182 -14.02 -3.58 -11.70
C PRO A 182 -12.66 -2.92 -11.99
N ASP A 183 -12.38 -1.79 -11.32
CA ASP A 183 -11.22 -0.95 -11.63
C ASP A 183 -10.27 -0.70 -10.44
N TYR A 184 -9.12 -0.09 -10.73
CA TYR A 184 -8.22 0.39 -9.68
C TYR A 184 -8.61 1.80 -9.24
N ILE A 185 -8.72 2.00 -7.93
CA ILE A 185 -8.79 3.31 -7.28
C ILE A 185 -7.36 3.84 -7.16
N SER A 186 -7.11 5.07 -7.61
CA SER A 186 -5.77 5.68 -7.57
C SER A 186 -5.67 6.74 -6.48
N ILE A 187 -4.76 6.55 -5.53
CA ILE A 187 -4.42 7.50 -4.48
C ILE A 187 -3.06 8.12 -4.83
N THR A 188 -3.07 9.40 -5.22
CA THR A 188 -1.87 10.13 -5.61
C THR A 188 -1.33 10.93 -4.44
N ARG A 189 -0.03 10.81 -4.16
CA ARG A 189 0.67 11.56 -3.10
C ARG A 189 2.00 12.10 -3.61
N GLU A 190 2.25 13.36 -3.30
CA GLU A 190 3.58 13.93 -3.45
C GLU A 190 4.40 13.62 -2.20
N VAL A 191 5.59 13.05 -2.39
CA VAL A 191 6.48 12.64 -1.31
C VAL A 191 7.81 13.37 -1.48
N LYS A 192 8.20 14.09 -0.42
CA LYS A 192 9.51 14.73 -0.32
C LYS A 192 10.56 13.71 0.11
N ASN A 193 11.76 13.79 -0.46
CA ASN A 193 12.87 12.95 -0.03
C ASN A 193 13.24 13.17 1.45
N THR A 194 13.16 14.41 1.95
CA THR A 194 13.39 14.77 3.35
C THR A 194 12.42 14.04 4.29
N THR A 195 11.12 14.03 3.94
CA THR A 195 10.10 13.30 4.70
C THR A 195 10.35 11.79 4.66
N LEU A 196 10.64 11.22 3.48
CA LEU A 196 10.92 9.79 3.37
C LEU A 196 12.12 9.38 4.23
N LEU A 197 13.23 10.12 4.12
CA LEU A 197 14.46 9.85 4.87
C LEU A 197 14.26 9.99 6.38
N ALA A 198 13.39 10.91 6.82
CA ALA A 198 13.03 11.02 8.23
C ALA A 198 12.36 9.75 8.76
N TYR A 199 11.49 9.10 7.97
CA TYR A 199 10.89 7.82 8.36
C TYR A 199 11.90 6.67 8.40
N LEU A 200 12.88 6.66 7.50
CA LEU A 200 13.91 5.61 7.48
C LEU A 200 14.85 5.71 8.69
N LYS A 201 15.25 6.94 9.05
CA LYS A 201 16.20 7.21 10.14
C LYS A 201 15.63 7.05 11.55
N LYS A 202 14.31 7.12 11.73
CA LYS A 202 13.64 7.21 13.05
C LYS A 202 13.61 5.89 13.84
N ASN A 203 14.09 4.78 13.29
CA ASN A 203 13.97 3.45 13.91
C ASN A 203 15.13 3.02 14.82
N ASN A 204 15.87 3.97 15.42
CA ASN A 204 16.85 3.67 16.47
C ASN A 204 16.42 4.31 17.79
#